data_AF-A0A183I1V0-F1
#
_entry.id   AF-A0A183I1V0-F1
#
_cell.length_a   1.000
_cell.length_b   1.000
_cell.length_c   1.000
_cell.angle_alpha   90.00
_cell.angle_beta   90.00
_cell.angle_gamma   90.00
#
_symmetry.space_group_name_H-M   'P 1'
#
loop_
_entity.id
_entity.type
_entity.pdbx_description
1 polymer ?
#
loop_
_entity_poly.entity_id
_entity_poly.type
_entity_poly.pdbx_seq_one_letter_code
_entity_poly.pdbx_strand_id
1 'polypeptide(L)'
;MVRADCSLTHCEEDTKQAVFSYILAIRDLLNGKSNRWNLALTQEAFEAALNATQSARIRGHLLTAQEKPIPINIGDQFVDGDRKAMGYIGVALQSAFYELLHGTSFTKSLTDAISRGGDTDTNAAIVGALLGARFGFDNIPVQWINTVKESKPRANFNTIDHNVERIVNNLLMMS
;
A
#
# COMPACT_ATOMS: atom_id res chain seq x y z
N MET A 1 4.32 15.05 -9.93
CA MET A 1 3.14 15.23 -9.07
C MET A 1 3.35 14.56 -7.71
N VAL A 2 3.34 13.23 -7.62
CA VAL A 2 3.47 12.47 -6.34
C VAL A 2 4.63 12.90 -5.42
N ARG A 3 5.86 13.05 -5.94
CA ARG A 3 7.01 13.49 -5.13
C ARG A 3 6.83 14.91 -4.59
N ALA A 4 6.18 15.79 -5.35
CA ALA A 4 5.90 17.16 -4.93
C ALA A 4 4.81 17.18 -3.84
N ASP A 5 3.75 16.39 -4.00
CA ASP A 5 2.66 16.27 -3.01
C ASP A 5 3.18 15.71 -1.68
N CYS A 6 3.99 14.65 -1.73
CA CYS A 6 4.63 14.08 -0.54
C CYS A 6 5.52 15.12 0.16
N SER A 7 6.27 15.92 -0.60
CA SER A 7 7.17 16.94 -0.07
C SER A 7 6.47 18.07 0.69
N LEU A 8 5.15 18.23 0.57
CA LEU A 8 4.39 19.22 1.33
C LEU A 8 4.41 18.95 2.84
N THR A 9 4.51 17.67 3.23
CA THR A 9 4.46 17.26 4.65
C THR A 9 5.61 16.35 5.07
N HIS A 10 6.23 15.65 4.12
CA HIS A 10 7.35 14.73 4.35
C HIS A 10 8.48 15.03 3.36
N CYS A 11 9.48 15.77 3.83
CA CYS A 11 10.60 16.21 3.00
C CYS A 11 11.74 15.18 2.88
N GLU A 12 11.70 14.11 3.67
CA GLU A 12 12.68 13.03 3.67
C GLU A 12 12.62 12.20 2.37
N GLU A 13 13.79 11.88 1.81
CA GLU A 13 13.88 11.25 0.51
C GLU A 13 13.44 9.77 0.52
N ASP A 14 13.70 9.02 1.60
CA ASP A 14 13.24 7.63 1.70
C ASP A 14 11.70 7.56 1.65
N THR A 15 11.01 8.43 2.39
CA THR A 15 9.54 8.51 2.35
C THR A 15 9.02 8.83 0.95
N LYS A 16 9.64 9.80 0.23
CA LYS A 16 9.23 10.11 -1.16
C LYS A 16 9.43 8.93 -2.10
N GLN A 17 10.54 8.21 -1.95
CA GLN A 17 10.83 7.04 -2.76
C GLN A 17 9.89 5.88 -2.44
N ALA A 18 9.58 5.63 -1.16
CA ALA A 18 8.59 4.64 -0.75
C ALA A 18 7.21 4.91 -1.36
N VAL A 19 6.72 6.15 -1.26
CA VAL A 19 5.43 6.55 -1.83
C VAL A 19 5.43 6.39 -3.36
N PHE A 20 6.53 6.75 -4.02
CA PHE A 20 6.65 6.62 -5.46
C PHE A 20 6.64 5.14 -5.91
N SER A 21 7.45 4.28 -5.28
CA SER A 21 7.45 2.84 -5.52
C SER A 21 6.08 2.21 -5.29
N TYR A 22 5.41 2.59 -4.20
CA TYR A 22 4.07 2.10 -3.86
C TYR A 22 3.01 2.48 -4.91
N ILE A 23 3.01 3.73 -5.38
CA ILE A 23 2.07 4.20 -6.39
C ILE A 23 2.32 3.54 -7.76
N LEU A 24 3.57 3.29 -8.13
CA LEU A 24 3.89 2.59 -9.36
C LEU A 24 3.37 1.15 -9.36
N ALA A 25 3.50 0.42 -8.25
CA ALA A 25 2.89 -0.90 -8.12
C ALA A 25 1.37 -0.86 -8.30
N ILE A 26 0.68 0.09 -7.67
CA ILE A 26 -0.77 0.26 -7.83
C ILE A 26 -1.12 0.56 -9.29
N ARG A 27 -0.39 1.48 -9.94
CA ARG A 27 -0.60 1.83 -11.34
C ARG A 27 -0.50 0.59 -12.24
N ASP A 28 0.55 -0.21 -12.06
CA ASP A 28 0.79 -1.37 -12.91
C ASP A 28 -0.29 -2.45 -12.70
N LEU A 29 -0.70 -2.70 -11.45
CA LEU A 29 -1.86 -3.55 -11.14
C LEU A 29 -3.15 -3.05 -11.80
N LEU A 30 -3.37 -1.73 -11.79
CA LEU A 30 -4.52 -1.10 -12.41
C LEU A 30 -4.42 -1.01 -13.94
N ASN A 31 -3.25 -1.13 -14.55
CA ASN A 31 -3.11 -1.24 -16.01
C ASN A 31 -3.31 -2.69 -16.48
N GLY A 32 -2.93 -3.68 -15.66
CA GLY A 32 -3.11 -5.10 -15.93
C GLY A 32 -4.53 -5.66 -15.79
N LYS A 33 -5.60 -4.83 -15.88
CA LYS A 33 -6.99 -5.20 -15.50
C LYS A 33 -7.54 -6.45 -16.22
N SER A 34 -7.00 -6.81 -17.37
CA SER A 34 -7.41 -8.00 -18.12
C SER A 34 -6.90 -9.33 -17.51
N ASN A 35 -6.00 -9.31 -16.51
CA ASN A 35 -5.38 -10.51 -15.95
C ASN A 35 -5.18 -10.47 -14.42
N ARG A 36 -6.17 -9.94 -13.67
CA ARG A 36 -6.09 -9.65 -12.22
C ARG A 36 -5.73 -10.82 -11.29
N TRP A 37 -5.89 -12.06 -11.76
CA TRP A 37 -5.54 -13.28 -11.00
C TRP A 37 -4.18 -13.86 -11.38
N ASN A 38 -3.44 -13.21 -12.28
CA ASN A 38 -2.15 -13.69 -12.74
C ASN A 38 -1.06 -13.35 -11.71
N LEU A 39 -0.42 -14.39 -11.16
CA LEU A 39 0.75 -14.25 -10.28
C LEU A 39 1.91 -13.52 -10.96
N ALA A 40 2.00 -13.56 -12.30
CA ALA A 40 2.98 -12.77 -13.05
C ALA A 40 2.73 -11.26 -12.90
N LEU A 41 1.46 -10.82 -12.84
CA LEU A 41 1.13 -9.40 -12.70
C LEU A 41 1.55 -8.86 -11.32
N THR A 42 1.39 -9.65 -10.26
CA THR A 42 1.86 -9.26 -8.92
C THR A 42 3.38 -9.16 -8.85
N GLN A 43 4.08 -10.05 -9.57
CA GLN A 43 5.52 -10.03 -9.66
C GLN A 43 6.03 -8.83 -10.47
N GLU A 44 5.40 -8.52 -11.61
CA GLU A 44 5.71 -7.35 -12.43
C GLU A 44 5.52 -6.04 -11.65
N ALA A 45 4.41 -5.90 -10.92
CA ALA A 45 4.15 -4.72 -10.09
C ALA A 45 5.17 -4.58 -8.94
N PHE A 46 5.60 -5.70 -8.35
CA PHE A 46 6.68 -5.70 -7.36
C PHE A 46 8.01 -5.25 -7.96
N GLU A 47 8.38 -5.79 -9.12
CA GLU A 47 9.62 -5.45 -9.82
C GLU A 47 9.64 -3.98 -10.24
N ALA A 48 8.52 -3.43 -10.71
CA ALA A 48 8.37 -2.02 -11.03
C ALA A 48 8.63 -1.14 -9.79
N ALA A 49 8.04 -1.48 -8.64
CA ALA A 49 8.27 -0.78 -7.38
C ALA A 49 9.74 -0.87 -6.92
N LEU A 50 10.35 -2.05 -7.05
CA LEU A 50 11.73 -2.31 -6.67
C LEU A 50 12.74 -1.54 -7.53
N ASN A 51 12.46 -1.41 -8.84
CA ASN A 51 13.30 -0.68 -9.78
C ASN A 51 13.11 0.84 -9.71
N ALA A 52 11.99 1.31 -9.17
CA ALA A 52 11.69 2.74 -9.03
C ALA A 52 12.46 3.45 -7.90
N THR A 53 12.97 2.70 -6.92
CA THR A 53 13.70 3.26 -5.77
C THR A 53 15.21 3.13 -5.94
N GLN A 54 15.91 4.21 -5.65
CA GLN A 54 17.36 4.28 -5.45
C GLN A 54 17.74 4.28 -3.96
N SER A 55 16.77 4.40 -3.04
CA SER A 55 17.02 4.28 -1.60
C SER A 55 17.33 2.83 -1.24
N ALA A 56 18.51 2.60 -0.69
CA ALA A 56 18.93 1.30 -0.16
C ALA A 56 18.01 0.82 0.98
N ARG A 57 17.50 1.75 1.80
CA ARG A 57 16.60 1.43 2.92
C ARG A 57 15.24 0.94 2.40
N ILE A 58 14.64 1.69 1.48
CA ILE A 58 13.35 1.31 0.87
C ILE A 58 13.49 0.01 0.08
N ARG A 59 14.58 -0.13 -0.68
CA ARG A 59 14.90 -1.37 -1.40
C ARG A 59 15.02 -2.55 -0.44
N GLY A 60 15.66 -2.38 0.72
CA GLY A 60 15.77 -3.42 1.75
C GLY A 60 14.41 -3.90 2.27
N HIS A 61 13.47 -2.98 2.51
CA HIS A 61 12.10 -3.33 2.91
C HIS A 61 11.35 -4.12 1.84
N LEU A 62 11.43 -3.69 0.57
CA LEU A 62 10.81 -4.39 -0.55
C LEU A 62 11.38 -5.81 -0.71
N LEU A 63 12.71 -5.96 -0.64
CA LEU A 63 13.34 -7.28 -0.73
C LEU A 63 12.95 -8.18 0.45
N THR A 64 12.92 -7.64 1.67
CA THR A 64 12.50 -8.41 2.86
C THR A 64 11.04 -8.86 2.74
N ALA A 65 10.18 -8.04 2.13
CA ALA A 65 8.77 -8.36 1.88
C ALA A 65 8.57 -9.60 1.00
N GLN A 66 9.57 -10.02 0.22
CA GLN A 66 9.48 -11.27 -0.54
C GLN A 66 9.47 -12.50 0.38
N GLU A 67 10.08 -12.39 1.56
CA GLU A 67 10.22 -13.50 2.50
C GLU A 67 9.24 -13.42 3.66
N LYS A 68 9.07 -12.21 4.23
CA LYS A 68 8.35 -12.03 5.50
C LYS A 68 7.83 -10.61 5.71
N PRO A 69 6.66 -10.44 6.36
CA PRO A 69 6.11 -9.11 6.66
C PRO A 69 6.73 -8.48 7.91
N ILE A 70 7.33 -9.30 8.78
CA ILE A 70 8.02 -8.93 10.02
C ILE A 70 9.21 -9.88 10.21
N PRO A 71 10.29 -9.47 10.91
CA PRO A 71 10.49 -8.15 11.52
C PRO A 71 10.85 -7.06 10.49
N ILE A 72 10.70 -5.80 10.90
CA ILE A 72 11.03 -4.59 10.13
C ILE A 72 12.41 -4.08 10.53
N ASN A 73 13.28 -3.79 9.56
CA ASN A 73 14.58 -3.15 9.82
C ASN A 73 14.41 -1.63 9.95
N ILE A 74 14.67 -1.07 11.13
CA ILE A 74 14.59 0.39 11.35
C ILE A 74 15.96 1.08 11.41
N GLY A 75 17.02 0.39 10.98
CA GLY A 75 18.39 0.87 10.94
C GLY A 75 19.32 -0.03 11.73
N ASP A 76 19.41 0.21 13.03
CA ASP A 76 20.28 -0.50 13.98
C ASP A 76 19.62 -1.71 14.66
N GLN A 77 18.32 -1.90 14.45
CA GLN A 77 17.55 -2.95 15.08
C GLN A 77 16.41 -3.46 14.19
N PHE A 78 15.95 -4.66 14.51
CA PHE A 78 14.76 -5.29 13.94
C PHE A 78 13.62 -5.24 14.95
N VAL A 79 12.41 -4.88 14.49
CA VAL A 79 11.22 -4.77 15.33
C VAL A 79 10.07 -5.60 14.78
N ASP A 80 9.33 -6.27 15.66
CA ASP A 80 8.12 -6.98 15.29
C ASP A 80 6.94 -6.01 15.21
N GLY A 81 6.37 -5.87 14.01
CA GLY A 81 5.36 -4.86 13.72
C GLY A 81 5.91 -3.45 13.87
N ASP A 82 5.12 -2.54 14.46
CA ASP A 82 5.54 -1.13 14.65
C ASP A 82 5.49 -0.64 16.10
N ARG A 83 5.41 -1.53 17.10
CA ARG A 83 5.29 -1.09 18.51
C ARG A 83 6.40 -0.13 18.95
N LYS A 84 7.59 -0.22 18.33
CA LYS A 84 8.74 0.68 18.55
C LYS A 84 8.99 1.66 17.40
N ALA A 85 8.19 1.60 16.33
CA ALA A 85 8.35 2.34 15.09
C ALA A 85 7.00 2.76 14.48
N MET A 86 6.03 3.12 15.33
CA MET A 86 4.68 3.48 14.90
C MET A 86 4.72 4.65 13.92
N GLY A 87 3.97 4.57 12.83
CA GLY A 87 4.00 5.55 11.73
C GLY A 87 5.22 5.46 10.81
N TYR A 88 6.15 4.51 11.02
CA TYR A 88 7.28 4.32 10.12
C TYR A 88 6.85 3.65 8.80
N ILE A 89 7.15 4.32 7.68
CA ILE A 89 6.74 3.88 6.34
C ILE A 89 7.23 2.47 5.99
N GLY A 90 8.39 2.04 6.51
CA GLY A 90 8.92 0.69 6.25
C GLY A 90 8.01 -0.43 6.74
N VAL A 91 7.29 -0.21 7.84
CA VAL A 91 6.31 -1.17 8.38
C VAL A 91 5.19 -1.38 7.37
N ALA A 92 4.53 -0.29 6.98
CA ALA A 92 3.41 -0.34 6.06
C ALA A 92 3.83 -0.88 4.68
N LEU A 93 5.00 -0.45 4.19
CA LEU A 93 5.52 -0.85 2.88
C LEU A 93 5.86 -2.35 2.84
N GLN A 94 6.66 -2.86 3.79
CA GLN A 94 7.03 -4.27 3.84
C GLN A 94 5.79 -5.16 4.01
N SER A 95 4.85 -4.75 4.88
CA SER A 95 3.57 -5.44 5.09
C SER A 95 2.74 -5.48 3.81
N ALA A 96 2.59 -4.36 3.10
CA ALA A 96 1.79 -4.27 1.88
C ALA A 96 2.37 -5.13 0.75
N PHE A 97 3.68 -5.09 0.53
CA PHE A 97 4.31 -5.89 -0.53
C PHE A 97 4.39 -7.38 -0.18
N TYR A 98 4.46 -7.75 1.10
CA TYR A 98 4.31 -9.15 1.50
C TYR A 98 2.91 -9.66 1.15
N GLU A 99 1.86 -8.91 1.49
CA GLU A 99 0.49 -9.30 1.15
C GLU A 99 0.21 -9.25 -0.36
N LEU A 100 0.89 -8.38 -1.12
CA LEU A 100 0.83 -8.37 -2.58
C LEU A 100 1.35 -9.68 -3.18
N LEU A 101 2.45 -10.21 -2.65
CA LEU A 101 3.11 -11.41 -3.19
C LEU A 101 2.47 -12.71 -2.70
N HIS A 102 2.07 -12.75 -1.43
CA HIS A 102 1.66 -14.00 -0.75
C HIS A 102 0.17 -14.08 -0.45
N GLY A 103 -0.53 -12.95 -0.44
CA GLY A 103 -1.94 -12.90 -0.10
C GLY A 103 -2.81 -13.75 -1.03
N THR A 104 -3.82 -14.43 -0.49
CA THR A 104 -4.72 -15.30 -1.26
C THR A 104 -6.12 -14.71 -1.46
N SER A 105 -6.50 -13.72 -0.67
CA SER A 105 -7.75 -12.95 -0.81
C SER A 105 -7.63 -11.59 -0.14
N PHE A 106 -8.47 -10.64 -0.53
CA PHE A 106 -8.51 -9.30 0.08
C PHE A 106 -8.74 -9.39 1.59
N THR A 107 -9.79 -10.10 2.01
CA THR A 107 -10.21 -10.20 3.42
C THR A 107 -9.12 -10.81 4.29
N LYS A 108 -8.54 -11.96 3.89
CA LYS A 108 -7.52 -12.64 4.69
C LYS A 108 -6.27 -11.76 4.81
N SER A 109 -5.77 -11.27 3.69
CA SER A 109 -4.51 -10.53 3.64
C SER A 109 -4.60 -9.20 4.42
N LEU A 110 -5.73 -8.50 4.33
CA LEU A 110 -5.95 -7.29 5.12
C LEU A 110 -6.10 -7.59 6.62
N THR A 111 -6.78 -8.69 6.97
CA THR A 111 -6.90 -9.12 8.38
C THR A 111 -5.55 -9.53 8.95
N ASP A 112 -4.73 -10.25 8.18
CA ASP A 112 -3.37 -10.64 8.57
C ASP A 112 -2.51 -9.38 8.80
N ALA A 113 -2.62 -8.37 7.94
CA ALA A 113 -1.94 -7.08 8.12
C ALA A 113 -2.37 -6.33 9.38
N ILE A 114 -3.67 -6.26 9.67
CA ILE A 114 -4.19 -5.66 10.90
C ILE A 114 -3.72 -6.44 12.14
N SER A 115 -3.69 -7.77 12.04
CA SER A 115 -3.32 -8.66 13.16
C SER A 115 -1.85 -8.56 13.55
N ARG A 116 -0.99 -8.00 12.68
CA ARG A 116 0.40 -7.65 13.03
C ARG A 116 0.48 -6.52 14.06
N GLY A 117 -0.63 -5.83 14.32
CA GLY A 117 -0.76 -4.79 15.34
C GLY A 117 -0.04 -3.51 14.98
N GLY A 118 -0.10 -2.53 15.90
CA GLY A 118 0.57 -1.26 15.71
C GLY A 118 -0.33 -0.09 15.29
N ASP A 119 0.14 0.72 14.35
CA ASP A 119 -0.59 1.73 13.59
C ASP A 119 -1.56 1.06 12.60
N THR A 120 -2.51 0.29 13.15
CA THR A 120 -3.32 -0.65 12.37
C THR A 120 -4.19 0.03 11.33
N ASP A 121 -4.66 1.26 11.57
CA ASP A 121 -5.45 2.02 10.61
C ASP A 121 -4.60 2.51 9.43
N THR A 122 -3.41 3.07 9.68
CA THR A 122 -2.49 3.48 8.61
C THR A 122 -2.02 2.28 7.80
N ASN A 123 -1.60 1.21 8.49
CA ASN A 123 -1.15 -0.03 7.85
C ASN A 123 -2.27 -0.66 7.01
N ALA A 124 -3.50 -0.73 7.54
CA ALA A 124 -4.65 -1.25 6.81
C ALA A 124 -5.03 -0.39 5.60
N ALA A 125 -4.94 0.94 5.70
CA ALA A 125 -5.21 1.83 4.58
C ALA A 125 -4.23 1.61 3.43
N ILE A 126 -2.93 1.49 3.73
CA ILE A 126 -1.86 1.27 2.74
C ILE A 126 -1.96 -0.15 2.16
N VAL A 127 -2.05 -1.18 2.99
CA VAL A 127 -2.20 -2.57 2.51
C VAL A 127 -3.48 -2.71 1.68
N GLY A 128 -4.60 -2.18 2.18
CA GLY A 128 -5.91 -2.29 1.55
C GLY A 128 -5.98 -1.63 0.18
N ALA A 129 -5.35 -0.48 -0.03
CA ALA A 129 -5.34 0.17 -1.33
C ALA A 129 -4.55 -0.64 -2.38
N LEU A 130 -3.39 -1.19 -2.04
CA LEU A 130 -2.63 -2.08 -2.93
C LEU A 130 -3.38 -3.38 -3.23
N LEU A 131 -3.98 -4.00 -2.20
CA LEU A 131 -4.79 -5.19 -2.36
C LEU A 131 -6.08 -4.94 -3.15
N GLY A 132 -6.67 -3.76 -3.03
CA GLY A 132 -7.83 -3.34 -3.83
C GLY A 132 -7.49 -3.22 -5.31
N ALA A 133 -6.28 -2.73 -5.63
CA ALA A 133 -5.77 -2.72 -7.01
C ALA A 133 -5.55 -4.15 -7.54
N ARG A 134 -5.03 -5.05 -6.70
CA ARG A 134 -4.78 -6.46 -7.04
C ARG A 134 -6.06 -7.28 -7.20
N PHE A 135 -6.85 -7.41 -6.12
CA PHE A 135 -8.02 -8.28 -6.06
C PHE A 135 -9.28 -7.64 -6.67
N GLY A 136 -9.31 -6.31 -6.79
CA GLY A 136 -10.48 -5.59 -7.30
C GLY A 136 -11.60 -5.42 -6.27
N PHE A 137 -12.52 -4.49 -6.59
CA PHE A 137 -13.60 -4.07 -5.71
C PHE A 137 -14.58 -5.19 -5.34
N ASP A 138 -14.91 -6.07 -6.28
CA ASP A 138 -15.91 -7.14 -6.08
C ASP A 138 -15.48 -8.19 -5.03
N ASN A 139 -14.20 -8.21 -4.67
CA ASN A 139 -13.65 -9.11 -3.65
C ASN A 139 -13.66 -8.51 -2.23
N ILE A 140 -14.14 -7.27 -2.07
CA ILE A 140 -14.27 -6.63 -0.76
C ILE A 140 -15.63 -7.02 -0.15
N PRO A 141 -15.68 -7.51 1.10
CA PRO A 141 -16.93 -7.87 1.76
C PRO A 141 -17.93 -6.70 1.76
N VAL A 142 -19.17 -6.97 1.33
CA VAL A 142 -20.22 -5.93 1.27
C VAL A 142 -20.48 -5.29 2.64
N GLN A 143 -20.33 -6.06 3.73
CA GLN A 143 -20.50 -5.51 5.08
C GLN A 143 -19.44 -4.44 5.40
N TRP A 144 -18.20 -4.62 4.93
CA TRP A 144 -17.12 -3.65 5.15
C TRP A 144 -17.37 -2.37 4.35
N ILE A 145 -17.81 -2.52 3.09
CA ILE A 145 -18.19 -1.38 2.24
C ILE A 145 -19.32 -0.58 2.91
N ASN A 146 -20.37 -1.27 3.36
CA ASN A 146 -21.51 -0.61 4.01
C ASN A 146 -21.11 0.06 5.31
N THR A 147 -20.25 -0.57 6.12
CA THR A 147 -19.73 0.02 7.36
C THR A 147 -19.06 1.38 7.10
N VAL A 148 -18.25 1.49 6.03
CA VAL A 148 -17.62 2.77 5.67
C VAL A 148 -18.65 3.76 5.12
N LYS A 149 -19.55 3.33 4.22
CA LYS A 149 -20.58 4.21 3.63
C LYS A 149 -21.57 4.77 4.65
N GLU A 150 -21.90 3.99 5.67
CA GLU A 150 -22.83 4.35 6.74
C GLU A 150 -22.11 5.06 7.90
N SER A 151 -20.77 5.11 7.88
CA SER A 151 -19.99 5.80 8.90
C SER A 151 -20.35 7.29 8.93
N LYS A 152 -20.53 7.83 10.13
CA LYS A 152 -20.77 9.26 10.35
C LYS A 152 -19.44 9.91 10.70
N PRO A 153 -18.78 10.63 9.77
CA PRO A 153 -17.52 11.29 10.10
C PRO A 153 -17.75 12.34 11.20
N ARG A 154 -16.74 12.55 12.06
CA ARG A 154 -16.80 13.53 13.16
C ARG A 154 -17.00 14.97 12.67
N ALA A 155 -16.64 15.25 11.42
CA ALA A 155 -16.90 16.50 10.73
C ALA A 155 -17.55 16.22 9.38
N ASN A 156 -18.52 17.05 8.99
CA ASN A 156 -19.14 16.98 7.66
C ASN A 156 -18.15 17.52 6.62
N PHE A 157 -17.50 16.63 5.90
CA PHE A 157 -16.66 17.01 4.78
C PHE A 157 -17.48 17.09 3.50
N ASN A 158 -18.19 18.21 3.29
CA ASN A 158 -19.00 18.43 2.07
C ASN A 158 -18.16 18.62 0.79
N THR A 159 -16.83 18.55 0.89
CA THR A 159 -15.86 18.86 -0.18
C THR A 159 -14.98 17.68 -0.57
N ILE A 160 -15.17 16.49 0.01
CA ILE A 160 -14.40 15.32 -0.43
C ILE A 160 -14.96 14.85 -1.76
N ASP A 161 -14.10 14.87 -2.78
CA ASP A 161 -14.45 14.31 -4.08
C ASP A 161 -14.50 12.79 -3.98
N HIS A 162 -15.69 12.23 -4.14
CA HIS A 162 -15.92 10.78 -4.13
C HIS A 162 -15.72 10.14 -5.51
N ASN A 163 -15.37 10.93 -6.55
CA ASN A 163 -15.20 10.45 -7.91
C ASN A 163 -13.81 9.81 -8.10
N VAL A 164 -13.70 8.57 -7.67
CA VAL A 164 -12.52 7.73 -7.82
C VAL A 164 -12.08 7.61 -9.29
N GLU A 165 -13.01 7.65 -10.25
CA GLU A 165 -12.69 7.51 -11.68
C GLU A 165 -11.83 8.65 -12.21
N ARG A 166 -12.08 9.89 -11.76
CA ARG A 166 -11.26 11.05 -12.13
C ARG A 166 -9.83 10.92 -11.61
N ILE A 167 -9.67 10.37 -10.41
CA ILE A 167 -8.36 10.16 -9.77
C ILE A 167 -7.59 9.04 -10.48
N VAL A 168 -8.29 7.94 -10.84
CA VAL A 168 -7.68 6.80 -11.53
C VAL A 168 -7.08 7.22 -12.87
N ASN A 169 -7.77 8.03 -13.68
CA ASN A 169 -7.23 8.46 -14.98
C ASN A 169 -5.90 9.21 -14.85
N ASN A 170 -5.74 10.08 -13.85
CA ASN A 170 -4.49 10.79 -13.61
C ASN A 170 -3.36 9.84 -13.18
N LEU A 171 -3.70 8.80 -12.40
CA LEU A 171 -2.74 7.79 -11.95
C LEU A 171 -2.22 6.93 -13.11
N LEU A 172 -3.08 6.57 -14.07
CA LEU A 172 -2.70 5.75 -15.22
C LEU A 172 -1.78 6.47 -16.22
N MET A 173 -1.83 7.81 -16.26
CA MET A 173 -1.05 8.63 -17.19
C MET A 173 0.32 9.07 -16.66
N MET A 174 0.70 8.66 -15.44
CA MET A 174 1.99 9.05 -14.85
C MET A 174 3.17 8.36 -15.57
N SER A 175 3.97 9.16 -16.28
CA SER A 175 5.26 8.78 -16.88
C SER A 175 6.40 8.79 -15.87
#